data_AF-A0AAU1JUI1-F1
#
_entry.id   AF-A0AAU1JUI1-F1
#
_cell.length_a   1.000
_cell.length_b   1.000
_cell.length_c   1.000
_cell.angle_alpha   90.00
_cell.angle_beta   90.00
_cell.angle_gamma   90.00
#
_symmetry.space_group_name_H-M   'P 1'
#
loop_
_entity.id
_entity.type
_entity.pdbx_description
1 polymer ?
#
loop_
_entity_poly.entity_id
_entity_poly.type
_entity_poly.pdbx_seq_one_letter_code
_entity_poly.pdbx_strand_id
1 'polypeptide(L)'
;MDLLDWHRDRLSARRLTVLIRQLPHDSALNRELHGEAADWSVTDHLLAAAVDHLAAANWMFASVNSEEGDQPDPPAPVPRPSYDDGTETGGGEAPDESEPEKTAAAADATPSTVQLARFFG
;
A
#
# COMPACT_ATOMS: atom_id res chain seq x y z
N MET A 1 -29.48 6.21 11.93
CA MET A 1 -29.54 5.64 10.57
C MET A 1 -28.71 4.38 10.62
N ASP A 2 -29.30 3.25 10.23
CA ASP A 2 -28.68 1.92 10.30
C ASP A 2 -28.92 1.18 8.97
N LEU A 3 -28.14 0.13 8.66
CA LEU A 3 -28.26 -0.66 7.44
C LEU A 3 -29.67 -1.24 7.25
N LEU A 4 -30.36 -1.52 8.35
CA LEU A 4 -31.74 -1.99 8.32
C LEU A 4 -32.73 -0.96 7.75
N ASP A 5 -32.38 0.33 7.70
CA ASP A 5 -33.20 1.35 7.05
C ASP A 5 -33.24 1.16 5.52
N TRP A 6 -32.20 0.58 4.91
CA TRP A 6 -32.22 0.19 3.50
C TRP A 6 -33.10 -1.05 3.29
N HIS A 7 -32.97 -2.07 4.13
CA HIS A 7 -33.79 -3.28 4.07
C HIS A 7 -35.30 -3.00 4.30
N ARG A 8 -35.64 -1.93 5.03
CA ARG A 8 -37.04 -1.50 5.28
C ARG A 8 -37.52 -0.40 4.32
N ASP A 9 -36.84 -0.19 3.20
CA ASP A 9 -37.18 0.81 2.17
C ASP A 9 -37.24 2.27 2.67
N ARG A 10 -36.62 2.58 3.82
CA ARG A 10 -36.53 3.95 4.35
C ARG A 10 -35.30 4.70 3.85
N LEU A 11 -34.35 4.01 3.23
CA LEU A 11 -33.11 4.56 2.70
C LEU A 11 -32.87 4.08 1.27
N SER A 12 -32.68 5.00 0.33
CA SER A 12 -32.44 4.64 -1.07
C SER A 12 -31.02 4.14 -1.31
N ALA A 13 -30.85 3.24 -2.28
CA ALA A 13 -29.53 2.72 -2.67
C ALA A 13 -28.55 3.86 -3.01
N ARG A 14 -29.02 4.89 -3.73
CA ARG A 14 -28.21 6.08 -4.03
C ARG A 14 -27.68 6.76 -2.77
N ARG A 15 -28.51 6.90 -1.73
CA ARG A 15 -28.08 7.51 -0.47
C ARG A 15 -27.11 6.60 0.29
N LEU A 16 -27.34 5.28 0.28
CA LEU A 16 -26.42 4.31 0.89
C LEU A 16 -25.03 4.39 0.25
N THR A 17 -24.96 4.42 -1.08
CA THR A 17 -23.69 4.56 -1.82
C THR A 17 -22.96 5.84 -1.45
N VAL A 18 -23.66 6.97 -1.29
CA VAL A 18 -23.04 8.23 -0.86
C VAL A 18 -22.47 8.10 0.55
N LEU A 19 -23.20 7.47 1.48
CA LEU A 19 -22.70 7.27 2.85
C LEU A 19 -21.45 6.38 2.88
N ILE A 20 -21.44 5.29 2.12
CA ILE A 20 -20.27 4.40 2.01
C ILE A 20 -19.07 5.14 1.42
N ARG A 21 -19.27 5.91 0.35
CA ARG A 21 -18.20 6.68 -0.31
C ARG A 21 -17.63 7.80 0.54
N GLN A 22 -18.42 8.33 1.48
CA GLN A 22 -18.00 9.40 2.38
C GLN A 22 -17.54 8.87 3.74
N LEU A 23 -17.41 7.55 3.91
CA LEU A 23 -16.86 6.98 5.14
C LEU A 23 -15.43 7.49 5.36
N PRO A 24 -15.07 7.80 6.62
CA PRO A 24 -13.69 8.08 6.99
C PRO A 24 -12.74 6.96 6.56
N HIS A 25 -11.50 7.33 6.22
CA HIS A 25 -10.47 6.40 5.78
C HIS A 25 -10.17 5.32 6.82
N ASP A 26 -10.23 5.68 8.11
CA ASP A 26 -10.01 4.82 9.27
C ASP A 26 -11.25 4.01 9.70
N SER A 27 -12.32 4.02 8.90
CA SER A 27 -13.53 3.26 9.20
C SER A 27 -13.27 1.75 9.19
N ALA A 28 -13.98 1.01 10.04
CA ALA A 28 -13.85 -0.45 10.14
C ALA A 28 -14.05 -1.16 8.79
N LEU A 29 -14.95 -0.64 7.94
CA LEU A 29 -15.19 -1.16 6.59
C LEU A 29 -13.97 -0.97 5.68
N ASN A 30 -13.33 0.19 5.72
CA ASN A 30 -12.12 0.45 4.93
C ASN A 30 -10.93 -0.36 5.43
N ARG A 31 -10.80 -0.54 6.76
CA ARG A 31 -9.78 -1.42 7.34
C ARG A 31 -9.98 -2.88 6.97
N GLU A 32 -11.21 -3.38 6.95
CA GLU A 32 -11.50 -4.75 6.51
C GLU A 32 -11.25 -4.92 5.01
N LEU A 33 -11.60 -3.91 4.20
CA LEU A 33 -11.46 -3.98 2.74
C LEU A 33 -10.02 -3.80 2.25
N HIS A 34 -9.23 -2.95 2.90
CA HIS A 34 -7.89 -2.56 2.47
C HIS A 34 -6.78 -2.99 3.44
N GLY A 35 -7.11 -3.62 4.57
CA GLY A 35 -6.13 -4.09 5.55
C GLY A 35 -5.29 -2.93 6.12
N GLU A 36 -4.00 -3.21 6.36
CA GLU A 36 -3.04 -2.24 6.89
C GLU A 36 -2.82 -1.04 5.95
N ALA A 37 -3.15 -1.17 4.66
CA ALA A 37 -3.08 -0.06 3.70
C ALA A 37 -4.08 1.06 4.00
N ALA A 38 -5.18 0.78 4.71
CA ALA A 38 -6.13 1.78 5.18
C ALA A 38 -5.66 2.53 6.44
N ASP A 39 -4.57 2.11 7.08
CA ASP A 39 -4.15 2.73 8.34
C ASP A 39 -3.30 3.99 8.12
N TRP A 40 -2.61 4.12 6.98
CA TRP A 40 -1.86 5.34 6.65
C TRP A 40 -2.57 6.16 5.57
N SER A 41 -2.86 7.41 5.89
CA SER A 41 -3.25 8.40 4.91
C SER A 41 -2.04 8.86 4.08
N VAL A 42 -2.29 9.56 2.98
CA VAL A 42 -1.24 10.22 2.19
C VAL A 42 -0.39 11.15 3.06
N THR A 43 -1.01 11.83 4.02
CA THR A 43 -0.28 12.73 4.94
C THR A 43 0.69 11.95 5.82
N ASP A 44 0.30 10.76 6.29
CA ASP A 44 1.16 9.91 7.13
C ASP A 44 2.38 9.42 6.35
N HIS A 45 2.18 9.02 5.09
CA HIS A 45 3.29 8.66 4.20
C HIS A 45 4.27 9.79 3.96
N LEU A 46 3.75 10.98 3.68
CA LEU A 46 4.56 12.18 3.44
C LEU A 46 5.29 12.60 4.70
N LEU A 47 4.65 12.51 5.88
CA LEU A 47 5.26 12.85 7.15
C LEU A 47 6.36 11.85 7.51
N ALA A 48 6.14 10.54 7.32
CA ALA A 48 7.17 9.53 7.50
C ALA A 48 8.38 9.80 6.58
N ALA A 49 8.15 10.14 5.31
CA ALA A 49 9.24 10.49 4.39
C ALA A 49 9.99 11.76 4.82
N ALA A 50 9.28 12.77 5.30
CA ALA A 50 9.91 13.97 5.84
C ALA A 50 10.79 13.64 7.07
N VAL A 51 10.31 12.79 7.97
CA VAL A 51 11.08 12.33 9.14
C VAL A 51 12.32 11.56 8.72
N ASP A 52 12.22 10.62 7.77
CA ASP A 52 13.35 9.84 7.25
C ASP A 52 14.44 10.76 6.67
N HIS A 53 14.04 11.72 5.84
CA HIS A 53 14.97 12.67 5.23
C HIS A 53 15.59 13.63 6.24
N LEU A 54 14.84 14.10 7.23
CA LEU A 54 15.39 14.94 8.31
C LEU A 54 16.38 14.17 9.18
N ALA A 55 16.09 12.91 9.51
CA ALA A 55 17.00 12.05 10.25
C ALA A 55 18.30 11.84 9.46
N ALA A 56 18.20 11.52 8.17
CA ALA A 56 19.36 11.36 7.30
C ALA A 56 20.19 12.65 7.18
N ALA A 57 19.55 13.81 7.02
CA ALA A 57 20.25 15.10 6.95
C ALA A 57 20.98 15.44 8.26
N ASN A 58 20.34 15.21 9.40
CA ASN A 58 20.93 15.43 10.72
C ASN A 58 22.09 14.46 10.97
N TRP A 59 21.95 13.20 10.56
CA TRP A 59 23.02 12.22 10.62
C TRP A 59 24.21 12.63 9.75
N MET A 60 23.99 13.02 8.48
CA MET A 60 25.07 13.51 7.61
C MET A 60 25.78 14.73 8.23
N PHE A 61 25.01 15.65 8.82
CA PHE A 61 25.56 16.80 9.52
C PHE A 61 26.40 16.37 10.72
N ALA A 62 25.90 15.48 11.58
CA ALA A 62 26.65 14.97 12.73
C ALA A 62 27.93 14.26 12.29
N SER A 63 27.84 13.36 11.31
CA SER A 63 28.98 12.59 10.79
C SER A 63 30.09 13.46 10.20
N VAL A 64 29.76 14.57 9.55
CA VAL A 64 30.76 15.54 9.03
C VAL A 64 31.41 16.35 10.16
N ASN A 65 30.71 16.57 11.27
CA ASN A 65 31.21 17.33 12.41
C ASN A 65 31.83 16.44 13.52
N SER A 66 31.78 15.12 13.38
CA SER A 66 32.44 14.16 14.27
C SER A 66 33.87 13.87 13.83
N GLU A 67 34.72 13.49 14.78
CA GLU A 67 36.04 12.95 14.47
C GLU A 67 35.95 11.56 13.81
N GLU A 68 37.00 11.17 13.11
CA GLU A 68 37.05 9.88 12.42
C GLU A 68 36.98 8.72 13.44
N GLY A 69 35.96 7.88 13.32
CA GLY A 69 35.68 6.78 14.25
C GLY A 69 34.67 7.10 15.36
N ASP A 70 34.22 8.35 15.50
CA ASP A 70 33.17 8.78 16.45
C ASP A 70 31.88 9.21 15.73
N GLN A 71 31.66 8.68 14.53
CA GLN A 71 30.48 8.99 13.72
C GLN A 71 29.29 8.16 14.21
N PRO A 72 28.10 8.78 14.36
CA PRO A 72 26.91 8.05 14.78
C PRO A 72 26.48 7.03 13.73
N ASP A 73 25.77 5.99 14.16
CA ASP A 73 25.17 5.01 13.26
C ASP A 73 24.11 5.66 12.35
N PRO A 74 23.97 5.19 11.10
CA PRO A 74 22.95 5.70 10.19
C PRO A 74 21.54 5.42 10.73
N PRO A 75 20.60 6.37 10.61
CA PRO A 75 19.26 6.22 11.13
C PRO A 75 18.46 5.20 10.30
N ALA A 76 17.67 4.38 10.99
CA ALA A 76 16.70 3.51 10.34
C ALA A 76 15.44 4.30 9.91
N PRO A 77 14.89 4.06 8.71
CA PRO A 77 13.63 4.65 8.29
C PRO A 77 12.46 4.24 9.19
N VAL A 78 11.42 5.07 9.24
CA VAL A 78 10.17 4.76 9.93
C VAL A 78 9.52 3.53 9.28
N PRO A 79 9.15 2.49 10.06
CA PRO A 79 8.45 1.32 9.53
C PRO A 79 7.13 1.72 8.86
N ARG A 80 6.97 1.33 7.58
CA ARG A 80 5.77 1.64 6.79
C ARG A 80 4.89 0.40 6.67
N PRO A 81 3.55 0.55 6.60
CA PRO A 81 2.67 -0.53 6.19
C PRO A 81 3.09 -1.04 4.81
N SER A 82 3.21 -2.36 4.66
CA SER A 82 3.46 -2.96 3.35
C SER A 82 2.19 -2.94 2.53
N TYR A 83 2.24 -2.32 1.35
CA TYR A 83 1.23 -2.54 0.33
C TYR A 83 1.57 -3.87 -0.36
N ASP A 84 0.71 -4.88 -0.20
CA ASP A 84 0.57 -5.91 -1.24
C ASP A 84 -0.06 -5.22 -2.45
N ASP A 85 0.77 -4.51 -3.20
CA ASP A 85 0.53 -4.35 -4.61
C ASP A 85 1.17 -5.60 -5.21
N GLY A 86 0.42 -6.45 -5.92
CA GLY A 86 0.83 -7.78 -6.41
C GLY A 86 2.04 -7.79 -7.37
N THR A 87 2.84 -6.73 -7.39
CA THR A 87 4.22 -6.67 -7.81
C THR A 87 5.13 -6.82 -6.59
N GLU A 88 5.53 -8.07 -6.32
CA GLU A 88 6.76 -8.44 -5.60
C GLU A 88 7.91 -7.48 -6.00
N THR A 89 8.10 -6.40 -5.24
CA THR A 89 9.19 -5.45 -5.44
C THR A 89 10.11 -5.55 -4.24
N GLY A 90 10.96 -6.58 -4.32
CA GLY A 90 12.37 -6.51 -3.92
C GLY A 90 12.63 -6.11 -2.47
N GLY A 91 12.45 -7.08 -1.57
CA GLY A 91 13.30 -7.15 -0.39
C GLY A 91 14.77 -7.17 -0.85
N GLY A 92 15.54 -6.21 -0.38
CA GLY A 92 16.97 -6.11 -0.67
C GLY A 92 17.71 -7.30 -0.07
N GLU A 93 18.03 -8.27 -0.92
CA GLU A 93 18.99 -9.33 -0.62
C GLU A 93 20.00 -9.39 -1.77
N ALA A 94 21.28 -9.46 -1.40
CA ALA A 94 22.43 -9.34 -2.29
C ALA A 94 22.46 -10.42 -3.38
N PRO A 95 23.10 -10.19 -4.55
CA PRO A 95 23.04 -11.12 -5.68
C PRO A 95 23.95 -12.32 -5.45
N ASP A 96 23.37 -13.52 -5.35
CA ASP A 96 24.09 -14.78 -5.50
C ASP A 96 23.73 -15.38 -6.87
N GLU A 97 24.75 -15.59 -7.68
CA GLU A 97 24.67 -16.16 -9.02
C GLU A 97 24.51 -17.68 -8.92
N SER A 98 23.40 -18.24 -9.42
CA SER A 98 23.32 -19.62 -9.96
C SER A 98 21.95 -19.89 -10.60
N GLU A 99 21.91 -19.98 -11.94
CA GLU A 99 20.89 -20.74 -12.68
C GLU A 99 21.18 -22.27 -12.58
N PRO A 100 20.22 -23.22 -12.78
CA PRO A 100 19.30 -23.25 -13.94
C PRO A 100 17.89 -23.91 -13.78
N GLU A 101 17.06 -23.65 -14.80
CA GLU A 101 15.96 -24.45 -15.40
C GLU A 101 14.99 -25.29 -14.51
N LYS A 102 13.66 -25.05 -14.63
CA LYS A 102 12.70 -25.82 -15.48
C LYS A 102 11.23 -25.79 -14.99
N THR A 103 10.31 -25.53 -15.93
CA THR A 103 8.88 -25.96 -16.03
C THR A 103 7.80 -25.40 -15.09
N ALA A 104 6.79 -24.73 -15.70
CA ALA A 104 5.34 -25.04 -15.68
C ALA A 104 4.53 -23.73 -15.85
N ALA A 105 4.01 -23.42 -17.05
CA ALA A 105 2.67 -23.83 -17.49
C ALA A 105 1.51 -23.23 -16.66
N ALA A 106 1.12 -22.00 -16.98
CA ALA A 106 -0.28 -21.54 -16.98
C ALA A 106 -0.33 -20.16 -17.64
N ALA A 107 -0.63 -20.12 -18.94
CA ALA A 107 -0.87 -18.87 -19.64
C ALA A 107 -2.20 -18.27 -19.13
N ASP A 108 -2.10 -17.11 -18.48
CA ASP A 108 -3.22 -16.23 -18.19
C ASP A 108 -3.96 -15.90 -19.50
N ALA A 109 -5.12 -16.51 -19.67
CA ALA A 109 -5.99 -16.26 -20.81
C ALA A 109 -6.80 -14.98 -20.55
N THR A 110 -6.25 -13.83 -20.92
CA THR A 110 -7.09 -12.63 -21.13
C THR A 110 -8.12 -12.94 -22.22
N PRO A 111 -9.44 -12.83 -21.93
CA PRO A 111 -10.46 -13.17 -22.92
C PRO A 111 -10.36 -12.22 -24.12
N SER A 112 -10.46 -12.78 -25.32
CA SER A 112 -10.36 -12.03 -26.56
C SER A 112 -11.50 -11.00 -26.69
N THR A 113 -11.26 -9.92 -27.44
CA THR A 113 -12.24 -8.84 -27.68
C THR A 113 -13.60 -9.34 -28.18
N VAL A 114 -13.60 -10.44 -28.95
CA VAL A 114 -14.82 -11.08 -29.47
C VAL A 114 -15.63 -11.77 -28.37
N GLN A 115 -14.98 -12.33 -27.34
CA GLN A 115 -15.67 -12.93 -26.19
C GLN A 115 -16.34 -11.86 -25.31
N LEU A 116 -15.70 -10.71 -25.12
CA LEU A 116 -16.29 -9.61 -24.36
C LEU A 116 -17.55 -9.06 -25.04
N ALA A 117 -17.53 -8.89 -26.36
CA ALA A 117 -18.69 -8.40 -27.11
C ALA A 117 -19.91 -9.35 -27.02
N ARG A 118 -19.69 -10.66 -26.86
CA ARG A 118 -20.77 -11.65 -26.69
C ARG A 118 -21.33 -11.72 -25.28
N PHE A 119 -20.60 -11.25 -24.28
CA PHE A 119 -21.05 -11.28 -22.89
C PHE A 119 -21.96 -10.09 -22.54
N PHE A 120 -21.73 -8.93 -23.18
CA PHE A 120 -22.44 -7.68 -22.90
C PHE A 120 -23.51 -7.29 -23.93
N GLY A 121 -23.74 -8.11 -24.95
CA GLY A 121 -24.82 -7.93 -25.95
C GLY A 121 -26.03 -8.79 -25.63
#